data_AF-A0A4Q0IYU6-F1
#
_entry.id   AF-A0A4Q0IYU6-F1
#
_cell.length_a   1.000
_cell.length_b   1.000
_cell.length_c   1.000
_cell.angle_alpha   90.00
_cell.angle_beta   90.00
_cell.angle_gamma   90.00
#
_symmetry.space_group_name_H-M   'P 1'
#
loop_
_entity.id
_entity.type
_entity.pdbx_description
1 polymer ?
#
loop_
_entity_poly.entity_id
_entity_poly.type
_entity_poly.pdbx_seq_one_letter_code
_entity_poly.pdbx_strand_id
1 'polypeptide(L)' 'MKKKIICAAAFIAAIIGASATVTWVGECGAEVITVSYKYFDNPIEIEEYYQELNQIYCGTKKGLYTIIRDDI' A
#
# COMPACT_ATOMS: atom_id res chain seq x y z
N MET A 1 7.51 27.59 16.75
CA MET A 1 7.42 27.18 15.34
C MET A 1 6.13 26.40 15.15
N LYS A 2 5.19 26.90 14.34
CA LYS A 2 3.83 26.35 14.21
C LYS A 2 3.83 25.17 13.22
N LYS A 3 3.27 24.04 13.67
CA LYS A 3 3.13 22.78 12.92
C LYS A 3 2.35 23.02 11.62
N LYS A 4 2.92 22.61 10.49
CA LYS A 4 2.24 22.50 9.19
C LYS A 4 2.38 21.05 8.71
N ILE A 5 1.55 20.16 9.25
CA ILE A 5 1.38 18.80 8.70
C ILE A 5 -0.11 18.52 8.70
N ILE A 6 -0.81 19.17 7.79
CA ILE A 6 -2.18 18.87 7.41
C ILE A 6 -2.17 19.04 5.90
N CYS A 7 -2.75 18.10 5.15
CA CYS A 7 -2.89 18.05 3.68
C CYS A 7 -2.02 17.05 2.89
N ALA A 8 -1.62 15.90 3.45
CA ALA A 8 -1.18 14.75 2.63
C ALA A 8 -2.14 13.55 2.67
N ALA A 9 -3.01 13.44 3.68
CA ALA A 9 -3.92 12.29 3.83
C ALA A 9 -5.21 12.38 3.00
N ALA A 10 -5.48 13.50 2.32
CA ALA A 10 -6.76 13.74 1.65
C ALA A 10 -6.81 13.25 0.19
N PHE A 11 -5.69 12.82 -0.40
CA PHE A 11 -5.64 12.41 -1.81
C PHE A 11 -5.87 10.91 -2.05
N ILE A 12 -5.83 10.09 -0.99
CA ILE A 12 -5.92 8.62 -1.11
C ILE A 12 -7.38 8.13 -1.20
N ALA A 13 -8.36 8.98 -0.89
CA ALA A 13 -9.77 8.60 -0.87
C ALA A 13 -10.51 8.71 -2.22
N ALA A 14 -9.84 9.14 -3.30
CA ALA A 14 -10.51 9.51 -4.55
C ALA A 14 -10.57 8.41 -5.63
N ILE A 15 -10.11 7.18 -5.37
CA ILE A 15 -10.15 6.10 -6.37
C ILE A 15 -10.80 4.85 -5.76
N ILE A 16 -12.08 4.95 -5.41
CA ILE A 16 -12.93 3.77 -5.22
C ILE A 16 -13.54 3.44 -6.59
N GLY A 17 -12.70 2.96 -7.51
CA GLY A 17 -13.11 2.44 -8.81
C GLY A 17 -12.95 0.92 -8.84
N ALA A 18 -14.04 0.22 -8.52
CA ALA A 18 -14.32 -1.20 -8.79
C ALA A 18 -13.14 -2.21 -8.87
N SER A 19 -12.98 -2.98 -7.78
CA SER A 19 -12.63 -4.41 -7.76
C SER A 19 -11.32 -4.92 -8.41
N ALA A 20 -10.17 -4.35 -8.07
CA ALA A 20 -8.91 -5.10 -8.13
C ALA A 20 -8.16 -4.96 -6.79
N THR A 21 -8.66 -5.62 -5.75
CA THR A 21 -7.94 -5.75 -4.49
C THR A 21 -6.96 -6.93 -4.54
N VAL A 22 -5.86 -6.81 -3.81
CA VAL A 22 -4.91 -7.91 -3.56
C VAL A 22 -4.72 -8.06 -2.07
N THR A 23 -4.34 -9.26 -1.63
CA THR A 23 -3.89 -9.46 -0.25
C THR A 23 -2.38 -9.28 -0.22
N TRP A 24 -1.93 -8.25 0.49
CA TRP A 24 -0.53 -8.03 0.82
C TRP A 24 -0.21 -8.77 2.12
N VAL A 25 0.88 -9.52 2.14
CA VAL A 25 1.37 -10.26 3.31
C VAL A 25 2.80 -9.84 3.61
N GLY A 26 3.00 -9.14 4.72
CA GLY A 26 4.32 -8.74 5.19
C GLY A 26 5.08 -9.91 5.81
N GLU A 27 6.41 -9.86 5.83
CA GLU A 27 7.26 -10.85 6.50
C GLU A 27 6.97 -11.01 8.00
N CYS A 28 6.37 -9.99 8.63
CA CYS A 28 5.94 -10.04 10.02
C CYS A 28 4.64 -10.85 10.25
N GLY A 29 4.03 -11.40 9.19
CA GLY A 29 2.78 -12.15 9.26
C GLY A 29 1.52 -11.28 9.22
N ALA A 30 1.64 -9.99 8.97
CA ALA A 30 0.49 -9.10 8.79
C ALA A 30 -0.13 -9.31 7.39
N GLU A 31 -1.44 -9.49 7.35
CA GLU A 31 -2.22 -9.65 6.11
C GLU A 31 -3.18 -8.47 5.92
N VAL A 32 -3.15 -7.86 4.74
CA VAL A 32 -3.90 -6.63 4.45
C VAL A 32 -4.50 -6.72 3.05
N ILE A 33 -5.82 -6.59 2.95
CA ILE A 33 -6.49 -6.39 1.66
C ILE A 33 -6.28 -4.95 1.22
N THR A 34 -5.68 -4.78 0.06
CA THR A 34 -5.15 -3.50 -0.40
C THR A 34 -5.28 -3.32 -1.91
N VAL A 35 -4.81 -2.19 -2.43
CA VAL A 35 -4.90 -1.83 -3.86
C VAL A 35 -3.94 -2.68 -4.69
N SER A 36 -4.43 -3.23 -5.82
CA SER A 36 -3.59 -3.94 -6.79
C SER A 36 -2.64 -2.99 -7.52
N TYR A 37 -1.50 -3.51 -7.96
CA TYR A 37 -0.57 -2.84 -8.87
C TYR A 37 -1.25 -2.26 -10.13
N LYS A 38 -2.42 -2.81 -10.54
CA LYS A 38 -3.19 -2.35 -11.70
C LYS A 38 -3.68 -0.89 -11.61
N TYR A 39 -3.67 -0.28 -10.43
CA TYR A 39 -4.07 1.12 -10.22
C TYR A 39 -2.92 2.13 -10.32
N PHE A 40 -1.71 1.66 -10.62
CA PHE A 40 -0.53 2.51 -10.69
C PHE A 40 0.05 2.45 -12.11
N ASP A 41 0.35 3.61 -12.67
CA ASP A 41 0.96 3.73 -14.01
C ASP A 41 2.48 3.48 -13.97
N ASN A 42 3.09 3.56 -12.79
CA ASN A 42 4.54 3.50 -12.59
C ASN A 42 4.92 2.36 -11.61
N PRO A 43 5.80 1.42 -12.02
CA PRO A 43 6.26 0.33 -11.14
C PRO A 43 6.99 0.81 -9.88
N ILE A 44 7.61 1.99 -9.92
CA ILE A 44 8.30 2.56 -8.75
C ILE A 44 7.27 2.94 -7.67
N GLU A 45 6.13 3.51 -8.06
CA GLU A 45 5.08 3.91 -7.11
C GLU A 45 4.42 2.70 -6.44
N ILE A 46 4.32 1.57 -7.16
CA ILE A 46 3.82 0.30 -6.62
C ILE A 46 4.75 -0.21 -5.51
N GLU A 47 6.06 -0.23 -5.78
CA GLU A 47 7.05 -0.68 -4.81
C GLU A 47 7.08 0.23 -3.59
N GLU A 48 7.09 1.56 -3.80
CA GLU A 48 7.02 2.53 -2.70
C GLU A 48 5.78 2.32 -1.83
N TYR A 49 4.63 2.08 -2.46
CA TYR A 49 3.38 1.80 -1.78
C TYR A 49 3.45 0.52 -0.92
N TYR A 50 3.91 -0.60 -1.46
CA TYR A 50 4.00 -1.85 -0.68
C TYR A 50 5.09 -1.79 0.40
N GLN A 51 6.15 -1.01 0.20
CA GLN A 51 7.13 -0.75 1.25
C GLN A 51 6.60 0.16 2.36
N GLU A 52 5.67 1.07 2.06
CA GLU A 52 4.95 1.81 3.09
C GLU A 52 4.06 0.89 3.94
N LEU A 53 3.44 -0.14 3.35
CA LEU A 53 2.72 -1.15 4.13
C LEU A 53 3.66 -1.89 5.09
N ASN A 54 4.88 -2.24 4.67
CA ASN A 54 5.87 -2.81 5.60
C ASN A 54 6.18 -1.85 6.75
N GLN A 55 6.32 -0.55 6.48
CA GLN A 55 6.60 0.43 7.53
C GLN A 55 5.42 0.59 8.50
N ILE A 56 4.18 0.53 7.99
CA ILE A 56 2.95 0.69 8.78
C ILE A 56 2.70 -0.55 9.65
N TYR A 57 2.79 -1.75 9.07
CA TYR A 57 2.36 -2.99 9.72
C TYR A 57 3.51 -3.75 10.39
N CYS A 58 4.70 -3.74 9.78
CA CYS A 58 5.88 -4.46 10.29
C CYS A 58 6.93 -3.54 10.93
N GLY A 59 6.75 -2.21 10.87
CA GLY A 59 7.67 -1.24 11.48
C GLY A 59 9.00 -1.04 10.73
N THR A 60 9.15 -1.63 9.53
CA THR A 60 10.36 -1.53 8.70
C THR A 60 10.00 -1.09 7.28
N LYS A 61 10.70 -0.10 6.70
CA LYS A 61 10.43 0.36 5.32
C LYS A 61 11.03 -0.51 4.23
N LYS A 62 11.93 -1.45 4.54
CA LYS A 62 12.60 -2.31 3.55
C LYS A 62 12.39 -3.78 3.88
N GLY A 63 11.15 -4.14 4.20
CA GLY A 63 10.76 -5.51 4.51
C GLY A 63 10.46 -6.31 3.23
N LEU A 64 10.54 -7.63 3.34
CA LEU A 64 9.99 -8.51 2.31
C LEU A 64 8.47 -8.57 2.44
N TYR A 65 7.79 -8.75 1.31
CA TYR A 65 6.36 -8.93 1.25
C TYR A 65 5.95 -9.87 0.12
N THR A 66 4.76 -10.44 0.23
CA THR A 66 4.12 -11.29 -0.78
C THR A 66 2.79 -10.67 -1.19
N ILE A 67 2.47 -10.73 -2.49
CA ILE A 67 1.17 -10.30 -3.02
C ILE A 67 0.40 -11.54 -3.46
N ILE A 68 -0.76 -11.76 -2.87
CA ILE A 68 -1.72 -12.80 -3.25
C ILE A 68 -2.85 -12.10 -4.01
N ARG A 69 -3.16 -12.59 -5.22
CA ARG A 69 -4.25 -12.06 -6.03
C ARG A 69 -5.44 -13.02 -5.94
N ASP A 70 -6.63 -12.47 -5.70
CA ASP A 70 -7.88 -13.24 -5.64
C ASP A 70 -8.55 -13.41 -7.02
N ASP A 71 -7.84 -13.08 -8.12
CA ASP A 71 -8.35 -13.05 -9.50
C ASP A 71 -7.97 -14.27 -10.37
N ILE A 72 -7.80 -15.45 -9.78
CA ILE A 72 -7.59 -16.73 -10.49
C ILE A 72 -8.69 -17.73 -10.15
#